data_AF-A0A3P8KV68-F1
#
_entry.id   AF-A0A3P8KV68-F1
#
_cell.length_a   1.000
_cell.length_b   1.000
_cell.length_c   1.000
_cell.angle_alpha   90.00
_cell.angle_beta   90.00
_cell.angle_gamma   90.00
#
_symmetry.space_group_name_H-M   'P 1'
#
loop_
_entity.id
_entity.type
_entity.pdbx_description
1 polymer ?
#
loop_
_entity_poly.entity_id
_entity_poly.type
_entity_poly.pdbx_seq_one_letter_code
_entity_poly.pdbx_strand_id
1 'polypeptide(L)'
;MAYITPSTLSLKTCFQSKYSLPYFQRDYKWESRHFLEMLNDIQNAFMLAYDPTHGRRDVSSYAPYFLGSIITAIETNGKRPLIDGQQRITSMFIMLVFFERYIKDNGIQDTLALENFIGSVSYGERDFNIEFSEVRKEIFTKYTNDQKTLPEALDDVESIPSLNDSDRRIIEAMKSIEDALDPTIKDKVSFFIDYLMEKVQLIDISVSSESEAHRVFVTMNDRGLRLGAIELLKGYILSRITDPEDSQECHQEWVKTMSKLRDNDPEGDSLFIRNLLRAKWAITIRGKNKGDEAGDFDKINDAYHRWFEDKTREGANKSLI
;
A
#
# COMPACT_ATOMS: atom_id res chain seq x y z
N MET A 1 -17.94 -20.19 -4.31
CA MET A 1 -16.66 -19.84 -4.95
C MET A 1 -16.73 -18.37 -5.31
N ALA A 2 -15.90 -17.52 -4.72
CA ALA A 2 -15.85 -16.11 -5.14
C ALA A 2 -15.30 -16.05 -6.56
N TYR A 3 -16.06 -15.46 -7.48
CA TYR A 3 -15.58 -15.20 -8.84
C TYR A 3 -14.58 -14.05 -8.77
N ILE A 4 -13.30 -14.37 -8.90
CA ILE A 4 -12.24 -13.38 -9.06
C ILE A 4 -12.36 -12.83 -10.49
N THR A 5 -12.60 -11.53 -10.63
CA THR A 5 -12.68 -10.88 -11.95
C THR A 5 -11.48 -9.95 -12.10
N PRO A 6 -10.35 -10.43 -12.65
CA PRO A 6 -9.21 -9.56 -12.90
C PRO A 6 -9.55 -8.59 -14.04
N SER A 7 -9.20 -7.33 -13.84
CA SER A 7 -9.35 -6.29 -14.86
C SER A 7 -8.05 -5.51 -14.99
N THR A 8 -7.64 -5.21 -16.22
CA THR A 8 -6.50 -4.32 -16.46
C THR A 8 -6.98 -2.88 -16.41
N LEU A 9 -6.36 -2.08 -15.55
CA LEU A 9 -6.67 -0.67 -15.38
C LEU A 9 -5.44 0.16 -15.69
N SER A 10 -5.63 1.30 -16.37
CA SER A 10 -4.61 2.36 -16.44
C SER A 10 -4.53 3.09 -15.11
N LEU A 11 -3.42 3.77 -14.84
CA LEU A 11 -3.27 4.61 -13.66
C LEU A 11 -4.37 5.68 -13.57
N LYS A 12 -4.74 6.27 -14.72
CA LYS A 12 -5.86 7.19 -14.84
C LYS A 12 -7.17 6.59 -14.35
N THR A 13 -7.50 5.37 -14.79
CA THR A 13 -8.73 4.68 -14.35
C THR A 13 -8.68 4.35 -12.86
N CYS A 14 -7.51 3.97 -12.33
CA CYS A 14 -7.35 3.71 -10.90
C CYS A 14 -7.63 4.95 -10.06
N PHE A 15 -6.99 6.08 -10.37
CA PHE A 15 -7.14 7.31 -9.59
C PHE A 15 -8.42 8.11 -9.90
N GLN A 16 -9.30 7.59 -10.77
CA GLN A 16 -10.71 8.02 -10.83
C GLN A 16 -11.56 7.40 -9.72
N SER A 17 -11.12 6.27 -9.15
CA SER A 17 -11.77 5.64 -8.00
C SER A 17 -11.23 6.23 -6.69
N LYS A 18 -12.04 6.15 -5.62
CA LYS A 18 -11.56 6.41 -4.26
C LYS A 18 -11.22 5.09 -3.57
N TYR A 19 -10.10 5.05 -2.86
CA TYR A 19 -9.65 3.89 -2.12
C TYR A 19 -9.72 4.13 -0.61
N SER A 20 -10.27 3.17 0.12
CA SER A 20 -10.10 3.08 1.57
C SER A 20 -8.93 2.14 1.89
N LEU A 21 -8.16 2.49 2.92
CA LEU A 21 -7.10 1.63 3.46
C LEU A 21 -7.66 0.93 4.72
N PRO A 22 -7.92 -0.38 4.69
CA PRO A 22 -8.44 -1.10 5.85
C PRO A 22 -7.53 -0.95 7.08
N TYR A 23 -8.12 -0.90 8.27
CA TYR A 23 -7.40 -0.65 9.54
C TYR A 23 -6.25 -1.63 9.83
N PHE A 24 -6.29 -2.83 9.25
CA PHE A 24 -5.24 -3.84 9.41
C PHE A 24 -4.05 -3.68 8.47
N GLN A 25 -4.08 -2.69 7.58
CA GLN A 25 -3.02 -2.47 6.61
C GLN A 25 -1.72 -2.00 7.24
N ARG A 26 -0.63 -2.26 6.51
CA ARG A 26 0.71 -1.90 6.98
C ARG A 26 1.01 -0.46 6.63
N ASP A 27 1.86 0.17 7.43
CA ASP A 27 2.42 1.47 7.08
C ASP A 27 3.17 1.44 5.74
N TYR A 28 3.51 2.62 5.23
CA TYR A 28 4.44 2.74 4.11
C TYR A 28 5.85 2.34 4.55
N LYS A 29 6.40 1.31 3.89
CA LYS A 29 7.69 0.67 4.18
C LYS A 29 8.69 0.79 3.05
N TRP A 30 8.28 1.23 1.86
CA TRP A 30 9.22 1.48 0.76
C TRP A 30 10.22 2.57 1.14
N GLU A 31 11.47 2.16 1.31
CA GLU A 31 12.64 3.05 1.30
C GLU A 31 12.82 3.70 -0.07
N SER A 32 13.56 4.81 -0.11
CA SER A 32 13.83 5.57 -1.35
C SER A 32 14.34 4.70 -2.48
N ARG A 33 15.17 3.68 -2.22
CA ARG A 33 15.65 2.75 -3.26
C ARG A 33 14.52 2.04 -4.00
N HIS A 34 13.50 1.54 -3.29
CA HIS A 34 12.38 0.82 -3.92
C HIS A 34 11.51 1.78 -4.75
N PHE A 35 11.31 2.98 -4.22
CA PHE A 35 10.57 4.03 -4.92
C PHE A 35 11.29 4.45 -6.21
N LEU A 36 12.61 4.69 -6.12
CA LEU A 36 13.44 5.08 -7.24
C LEU A 36 13.58 3.96 -8.28
N GLU A 37 13.66 2.70 -7.85
CA GLU A 37 13.58 1.54 -8.76
C GLU A 37 12.28 1.60 -9.57
N MET A 38 11.12 1.75 -8.92
CA MET A 38 9.83 1.88 -9.61
C MET A 38 9.78 3.08 -10.55
N LEU A 39 10.27 4.25 -10.11
CA LEU A 39 10.35 5.44 -10.95
C LEU A 39 11.19 5.17 -12.19
N ASN A 40 12.40 4.63 -12.00
CA ASN A 40 13.33 4.35 -13.09
C ASN A 40 12.78 3.34 -14.09
N ASP A 41 12.09 2.29 -13.64
CA ASP A 41 11.46 1.33 -14.53
C ASP A 41 10.39 1.98 -15.43
N ILE A 42 9.57 2.87 -14.87
CA ILE A 42 8.55 3.63 -15.63
C ILE A 42 9.23 4.60 -16.61
N GLN A 43 10.25 5.33 -16.16
CA GLN A 43 11.03 6.25 -16.99
C GLN A 43 11.68 5.51 -18.17
N ASN A 44 12.33 4.38 -17.90
CA ASN A 44 12.96 3.54 -18.91
C ASN A 44 11.95 3.02 -19.93
N ALA A 45 10.77 2.57 -19.48
CA ALA A 45 9.72 2.10 -20.37
C ALA A 45 9.22 3.20 -21.30
N PHE A 46 9.06 4.43 -20.80
CA PHE A 46 8.77 5.60 -21.64
C PHE A 46 9.89 5.89 -22.64
N MET A 47 11.14 5.92 -22.17
CA MET A 47 12.31 6.26 -22.99
C MET A 47 12.58 5.23 -24.10
N LEU A 48 12.25 3.96 -23.89
CA LEU A 48 12.34 2.92 -24.93
C LEU A 48 11.37 3.16 -26.10
N ALA A 49 10.24 3.85 -25.85
CA ALA A 49 9.24 4.17 -26.86
C ALA A 49 9.34 5.61 -27.38
N TYR A 50 9.97 6.49 -26.62
CA TYR A 50 10.09 7.91 -26.96
C TYR A 50 11.01 8.12 -28.17
N ASP A 51 10.53 8.90 -29.13
CA ASP A 51 11.30 9.41 -30.26
C ASP A 51 11.13 10.94 -30.32
N PRO A 52 12.19 11.73 -30.51
CA PRO A 52 12.09 13.19 -30.62
C PRO A 52 11.18 13.68 -31.76
N THR A 53 10.90 12.86 -32.76
CA THR A 53 9.98 13.16 -33.87
C THR A 53 8.51 12.93 -33.52
N HIS A 54 8.23 12.23 -32.43
CA HIS A 54 6.87 11.97 -31.97
C HIS A 54 6.22 13.22 -31.38
N GLY A 55 4.97 13.46 -31.77
CA GLY A 55 4.08 14.39 -31.12
C GLY A 55 3.40 13.76 -29.89
N ARG A 56 2.74 14.58 -29.08
CA ARG A 56 2.13 14.13 -27.82
C ARG A 56 1.05 13.06 -28.00
N ARG A 57 0.33 13.08 -29.13
CA ARG A 57 -0.67 12.04 -29.45
C ARG A 57 -0.05 10.67 -29.70
N ASP A 58 1.20 10.61 -30.14
CA ASP A 58 1.86 9.34 -30.45
C ASP A 58 2.14 8.52 -29.19
N VAL A 59 2.17 9.15 -28.00
CA VAL A 59 2.21 8.47 -26.70
C VAL A 59 1.09 7.44 -26.55
N SER A 60 -0.07 7.66 -27.18
CA SER A 60 -1.18 6.70 -27.19
C SER A 60 -0.86 5.38 -27.91
N SER A 61 0.20 5.33 -28.71
CA SER A 61 0.68 4.12 -29.37
C SER A 61 1.81 3.42 -28.62
N TYR A 62 2.36 4.04 -27.56
CA TYR A 62 3.47 3.48 -26.81
C TYR A 62 3.04 2.21 -26.07
N ALA A 63 4.00 1.29 -25.93
CA ALA A 63 3.79 0.05 -25.21
C ALA A 63 3.47 0.33 -23.73
N PRO A 64 2.50 -0.39 -23.13
CA PRO A 64 2.18 -0.18 -21.72
C PRO A 64 3.27 -0.75 -20.81
N TYR A 65 3.47 -0.11 -19.66
CA TYR A 65 4.29 -0.63 -18.57
C TYR A 65 3.39 -1.31 -17.52
N PHE A 66 3.73 -2.54 -17.14
CA PHE A 66 2.96 -3.30 -16.15
C PHE A 66 3.54 -3.11 -14.75
N LEU A 67 2.78 -2.44 -13.88
CA LEU A 67 3.19 -2.11 -12.51
C LEU A 67 3.00 -3.26 -11.51
N GLY A 68 2.21 -4.27 -11.89
CA GLY A 68 1.81 -5.38 -11.03
C GLY A 68 0.31 -5.41 -10.77
N SER A 69 -0.09 -6.09 -9.70
CA SER A 69 -1.48 -6.23 -9.29
C SER A 69 -1.81 -5.48 -8.02
N ILE A 70 -3.08 -5.14 -7.88
CA ILE A 70 -3.73 -4.72 -6.63
C ILE A 70 -4.87 -5.67 -6.33
N ILE A 71 -5.23 -5.79 -5.06
CA ILE A 71 -6.42 -6.55 -4.63
C ILE A 71 -7.38 -5.57 -4.00
N THR A 72 -8.62 -5.56 -4.49
CA THR A 72 -9.67 -4.68 -3.98
C THR A 72 -10.93 -5.47 -3.62
N ALA A 73 -11.74 -4.91 -2.73
CA ALA A 73 -13.10 -5.39 -2.49
C ALA A 73 -14.13 -4.51 -3.19
N ILE A 74 -15.39 -4.98 -3.22
CA ILE A 74 -16.54 -4.20 -3.70
C ILE A 74 -16.60 -2.85 -2.97
N GLU A 75 -16.92 -1.83 -3.75
CA GLU A 75 -17.08 -0.46 -3.27
C GLU A 75 -18.13 -0.37 -2.17
N THR A 76 -17.75 0.25 -1.05
CA THR A 76 -18.62 0.52 0.09
C THR A 76 -18.53 2.02 0.40
N ASN A 77 -19.67 2.71 0.49
CA ASN A 77 -19.73 4.16 0.73
C ASN A 77 -18.89 5.02 -0.25
N GLY A 78 -18.85 4.64 -1.53
CA GLY A 78 -18.10 5.40 -2.54
C GLY A 78 -16.59 5.14 -2.54
N LYS A 79 -16.10 4.21 -1.70
CA LYS A 79 -14.68 3.87 -1.59
C LYS A 79 -14.47 2.37 -1.80
N ARG A 80 -13.38 2.02 -2.47
CA ARG A 80 -12.96 0.65 -2.71
C ARG A 80 -11.91 0.26 -1.67
N PRO A 81 -12.17 -0.72 -0.79
CA PRO A 81 -11.14 -1.21 0.11
C PRO A 81 -9.98 -1.77 -0.72
N LEU A 82 -8.79 -1.22 -0.51
CA LEU A 82 -7.54 -1.71 -1.09
C LEU A 82 -6.93 -2.68 -0.09
N ILE A 83 -6.79 -3.97 -0.41
CA ILE A 83 -6.26 -4.99 0.52
C ILE A 83 -4.78 -5.24 0.26
N ASP A 84 -4.36 -5.22 -1.00
CA ASP A 84 -2.97 -5.38 -1.43
C ASP A 84 -2.61 -4.37 -2.53
N GLY A 85 -1.32 -4.06 -2.64
CA GLY A 85 -0.81 -3.04 -3.56
C GLY A 85 -0.74 -1.64 -2.95
N GLN A 86 -0.99 -1.51 -1.64
CA GLN A 86 -0.93 -0.25 -0.87
C GLN A 86 0.35 0.56 -1.12
N GLN A 87 1.53 -0.09 -1.19
CA GLN A 87 2.79 0.60 -1.42
C GLN A 87 2.82 1.20 -2.82
N ARG A 88 2.49 0.41 -3.85
CA ARG A 88 2.46 0.85 -5.25
C ARG A 88 1.49 2.01 -5.45
N ILE A 89 0.26 1.87 -4.96
CA ILE A 89 -0.76 2.92 -5.08
C ILE A 89 -0.33 4.20 -4.34
N THR A 90 0.24 4.07 -3.13
CA THR A 90 0.77 5.23 -2.39
C THR A 90 1.96 5.88 -3.12
N SER A 91 2.90 5.10 -3.64
CA SER A 91 4.04 5.61 -4.41
C SER A 91 3.59 6.29 -5.71
N MET A 92 2.56 5.76 -6.37
CA MET A 92 2.01 6.42 -7.54
C MET A 92 1.32 7.73 -7.20
N PHE A 93 0.57 7.75 -6.10
CA PHE A 93 -0.03 8.98 -5.59
C PHE A 93 1.04 10.04 -5.27
N ILE A 94 2.15 9.64 -4.65
CA ILE A 94 3.32 10.52 -4.40
C ILE A 94 3.84 11.12 -5.71
N MET A 95 3.98 10.33 -6.77
CA MET A 95 4.38 10.84 -8.09
C MET A 95 3.36 11.83 -8.67
N LEU A 96 2.06 11.55 -8.54
CA LEU A 96 1.02 12.48 -9.00
C LEU A 96 1.08 13.83 -8.27
N VAL A 97 1.23 13.79 -6.94
CA VAL A 97 1.40 14.98 -6.10
C VAL A 97 2.66 15.77 -6.48
N PHE A 98 3.77 15.07 -6.72
CA PHE A 98 5.00 15.67 -7.20
C PHE A 98 4.81 16.35 -8.55
N PHE A 99 4.24 15.67 -9.54
CA PHE A 99 4.09 16.23 -10.88
C PHE A 99 3.09 17.39 -10.88
N GLU A 100 2.01 17.33 -10.10
CA GLU A 100 1.10 18.45 -9.92
C GLU A 100 1.85 19.70 -9.40
N ARG A 101 2.70 19.52 -8.38
CA ARG A 101 3.55 20.60 -7.86
C ARG A 101 4.54 21.09 -8.91
N TYR A 102 5.23 20.18 -9.59
CA TYR A 102 6.27 20.48 -10.58
C TYR A 102 5.72 21.26 -11.78
N ILE A 103 4.52 20.91 -12.26
CA ILE A 103 3.82 21.61 -13.33
C ILE A 103 3.57 23.07 -12.95
N LYS A 104 3.06 23.30 -11.73
CA LYS A 104 2.77 24.65 -11.21
C LYS A 104 4.03 25.49 -11.06
N ASP A 105 5.06 24.94 -10.43
CA ASP A 105 6.32 25.65 -10.18
C ASP A 105 7.04 26.05 -11.47
N ASN A 106 6.95 25.21 -12.51
CA ASN A 106 7.60 25.45 -13.79
C ASN A 106 6.67 26.11 -14.84
N GLY A 107 5.44 26.45 -14.47
CA GLY A 107 4.47 27.10 -15.36
C GLY A 107 4.14 26.28 -16.62
N ILE A 108 4.14 24.95 -16.51
CA ILE A 108 3.99 24.04 -17.65
C ILE A 108 2.53 24.00 -18.08
N GLN A 109 2.28 24.33 -19.35
CA GLN A 109 0.93 24.45 -19.90
C GLN A 109 0.46 23.16 -20.60
N ASP A 110 -0.84 23.12 -20.88
CA ASP A 110 -1.54 22.06 -21.61
C ASP A 110 -1.44 20.66 -20.99
N THR A 111 -1.05 20.51 -19.73
CA THR A 111 -0.93 19.21 -19.07
C THR A 111 -2.30 18.61 -18.71
N LEU A 112 -2.33 17.29 -18.48
CA LEU A 112 -3.47 16.67 -17.83
C LEU A 112 -3.62 17.30 -16.43
N ALA A 113 -4.82 17.74 -16.06
CA ALA A 113 -5.10 18.30 -14.74
C ALA A 113 -5.02 17.21 -13.66
N LEU A 114 -3.82 17.00 -13.10
CA LEU A 114 -3.52 15.93 -12.15
C LEU A 114 -4.24 16.12 -10.81
N GLU A 115 -4.56 17.37 -10.45
CA GLU A 115 -5.41 17.69 -9.29
C GLU A 115 -6.69 16.84 -9.21
N ASN A 116 -7.34 16.55 -10.35
CA ASN A 116 -8.57 15.75 -10.42
C ASN A 116 -8.37 14.27 -10.03
N PHE A 117 -7.13 13.78 -10.09
CA PHE A 117 -6.75 12.40 -9.76
C PHE A 117 -6.14 12.28 -8.36
N ILE A 118 -5.73 13.41 -7.78
CA ILE A 118 -5.22 13.48 -6.39
C ILE A 118 -6.38 13.53 -5.41
N GLY A 119 -7.43 14.32 -5.71
CA GLY A 119 -8.58 14.43 -4.83
C GLY A 119 -9.55 15.53 -5.27
N SER A 120 -10.47 15.85 -4.39
CA SER A 120 -11.49 16.88 -4.59
C SER A 120 -11.55 17.78 -3.37
N VAL A 121 -11.94 19.04 -3.56
CA VAL A 121 -12.29 19.93 -2.45
C VAL A 121 -13.80 20.01 -2.35
N SER A 122 -14.35 19.70 -1.18
CA SER A 122 -15.77 19.82 -0.89
C SER A 122 -15.97 20.55 0.43
N TYR A 123 -16.84 21.56 0.44
CA TYR A 123 -17.10 22.40 1.62
C TYR A 123 -15.84 23.02 2.28
N GLY A 124 -14.79 23.25 1.48
CA GLY A 124 -13.52 23.79 1.97
C GLY A 124 -12.55 22.74 2.52
N GLU A 125 -12.95 21.47 2.56
CA GLU A 125 -12.10 20.36 2.99
C GLU A 125 -11.58 19.58 1.78
N ARG A 126 -10.28 19.28 1.79
CA ARG A 126 -9.64 18.48 0.75
C ARG A 126 -9.78 17.00 1.08
N ASP A 127 -10.52 16.29 0.22
CA ASP A 127 -10.70 14.85 0.28
C ASP A 127 -9.85 14.18 -0.80
N PHE A 128 -8.88 13.38 -0.39
CA PHE A 128 -7.97 12.69 -1.29
C PHE A 128 -8.59 11.41 -1.84
N ASN A 129 -8.18 11.00 -3.03
CA ASN A 129 -8.67 9.75 -3.64
C ASN A 129 -8.13 8.49 -2.93
N ILE A 130 -7.19 8.64 -1.99
CA ILE A 130 -6.79 7.59 -1.06
C ILE A 130 -7.08 8.08 0.36
N GLU A 131 -7.72 7.22 1.16
CA GLU A 131 -7.99 7.47 2.57
C GLU A 131 -6.70 7.43 3.39
N PHE A 132 -6.10 8.61 3.59
CA PHE A 132 -4.92 8.79 4.40
C PHE A 132 -5.25 9.25 5.83
N SER A 133 -4.30 9.05 6.75
CA SER A 133 -4.33 9.66 8.08
C SER A 133 -4.27 11.18 7.99
N GLU A 134 -4.78 11.88 9.00
CA GLU A 134 -4.74 13.35 9.05
C GLU A 134 -3.32 13.92 8.89
N VAL A 135 -2.31 13.27 9.50
CA VAL A 135 -0.90 13.65 9.34
C VAL A 135 -0.48 13.60 7.86
N ARG A 136 -0.84 12.54 7.13
CA ARG A 136 -0.50 12.41 5.70
C ARG A 136 -1.28 13.38 4.82
N LYS A 137 -2.56 13.63 5.14
CA LYS A 137 -3.33 14.69 4.48
C LYS A 137 -2.65 16.04 4.64
N GLU A 138 -2.15 16.35 5.84
CA GLU A 138 -1.40 17.57 6.13
C GLU A 138 -0.10 17.63 5.32
N ILE A 139 0.68 16.54 5.27
CA ILE A 139 1.90 16.43 4.44
C ILE A 139 1.61 16.82 2.99
N PHE A 140 0.65 16.15 2.35
CA PHE A 140 0.36 16.41 0.93
C PHE A 140 -0.25 17.79 0.69
N THR A 141 -1.05 18.29 1.63
CA THR A 141 -1.63 19.63 1.55
C THR A 141 -0.55 20.71 1.63
N LYS A 142 0.37 20.61 2.59
CA LYS A 142 1.49 21.54 2.74
C LYS A 142 2.45 21.48 1.56
N TYR A 143 2.80 20.28 1.10
CA TYR A 143 3.67 20.08 -0.05
C TYR A 143 3.11 20.74 -1.33
N THR A 144 1.80 20.61 -1.57
CA THR A 144 1.14 21.17 -2.76
C THR A 144 0.74 22.64 -2.64
N ASN A 145 1.15 23.33 -1.57
CA ASN A 145 0.83 24.74 -1.37
C ASN A 145 1.64 25.66 -2.31
N ASP A 146 1.06 25.96 -3.48
CA ASP A 146 1.67 26.78 -4.53
C ASP A 146 1.87 28.27 -4.18
N GLN A 147 1.41 28.72 -3.01
CA GLN A 147 1.69 30.07 -2.51
C GLN A 147 3.08 30.19 -1.84
N LYS A 148 3.76 29.06 -1.61
CA LYS A 148 5.10 28.99 -1.04
C LYS A 148 6.07 28.41 -2.06
N THR A 149 7.35 28.73 -1.94
CA THR A 149 8.40 28.04 -2.71
C THR A 149 8.51 26.57 -2.25
N LEU A 150 9.03 25.69 -3.12
CA LEU A 150 9.21 24.28 -2.78
C LEU A 150 10.04 24.06 -1.49
N PRO A 151 11.16 24.78 -1.25
CA PRO A 151 11.91 24.66 0.01
C PRO A 151 11.07 25.05 1.24
N GLU A 152 10.32 26.15 1.19
CA GLU A 152 9.45 26.56 2.30
C GLU A 152 8.31 25.57 2.56
N ALA A 153 7.73 25.00 1.51
CA ALA A 153 6.71 23.96 1.63
C ALA A 153 7.29 22.66 2.24
N LEU A 154 8.54 22.31 1.93
CA LEU A 154 9.22 21.17 2.54
C LEU A 154 9.54 21.41 4.02
N ASP A 155 9.97 22.61 4.39
CA ASP A 155 10.19 22.98 5.79
C ASP A 155 8.89 22.89 6.62
N ASP A 156 7.77 23.34 6.05
CA ASP A 156 6.43 23.20 6.65
C ASP A 156 6.04 21.73 6.86
N VAL A 157 6.39 20.86 5.90
CA VAL A 157 6.11 19.42 5.96
C VAL A 157 6.96 18.75 7.03
N GLU A 158 8.24 19.10 7.12
CA GLU A 158 9.16 18.50 8.11
C GLU A 158 8.91 18.98 9.54
N SER A 159 8.26 20.13 9.70
CA SER A 159 7.85 20.67 11.00
C SER A 159 6.54 20.08 11.54
N ILE A 160 5.86 19.22 10.77
CA ILE A 160 4.64 18.52 11.25
C ILE A 160 4.99 17.71 12.51
N PRO A 161 4.22 17.87 13.61
CA PRO A 161 4.46 17.10 14.82
C PRO A 161 4.15 15.62 14.61
N SER A 162 4.84 14.74 15.35
CA SER A 162 4.53 13.30 15.40
C SER A 162 4.70 12.52 14.09
N LEU A 163 5.56 12.99 13.16
CA LEU A 163 5.97 12.21 11.99
C LEU A 163 6.64 10.90 12.40
N ASN A 164 6.03 9.77 12.03
CA ASN A 164 6.61 8.45 12.21
C ASN A 164 7.53 8.08 11.01
N ASP A 165 8.21 6.93 11.10
CA ASP A 165 9.13 6.47 10.05
C ASP A 165 8.47 6.28 8.68
N SER A 166 7.19 5.89 8.66
CA SER A 166 6.44 5.73 7.42
C SER A 166 6.20 7.08 6.74
N ASP A 167 5.88 8.10 7.52
CA ASP A 167 5.64 9.44 6.99
C ASP A 167 6.95 10.07 6.51
N ARG A 168 8.06 9.82 7.22
CA ARG A 168 9.41 10.21 6.79
C ARG A 168 9.81 9.58 5.46
N ARG A 169 9.53 8.28 5.25
CA ARG A 169 9.76 7.62 3.95
C ARG A 169 8.96 8.25 2.81
N ILE A 170 7.74 8.70 3.07
CA ILE A 170 6.92 9.41 2.08
C ILE A 170 7.59 10.75 1.72
N ILE A 171 8.06 11.49 2.72
CA ILE A 171 8.77 12.77 2.54
C ILE A 171 10.08 12.57 1.77
N GLU A 172 10.87 11.56 2.13
CA GLU A 172 12.10 11.19 1.41
C GLU A 172 11.83 10.84 -0.05
N ALA A 173 10.78 10.06 -0.32
CA ALA A 173 10.37 9.73 -1.68
C ALA A 173 10.04 11.00 -2.48
N MET A 174 9.22 11.91 -1.94
CA MET A 174 8.89 13.19 -2.58
C MET A 174 10.14 14.03 -2.89
N LYS A 175 11.07 14.14 -1.94
CA LYS A 175 12.32 14.90 -2.11
C LYS A 175 13.23 14.31 -3.18
N SER A 176 13.19 12.99 -3.38
CA SER A 176 14.10 12.29 -4.29
C SER A 176 13.71 12.33 -5.78
N ILE A 177 12.47 12.71 -6.10
CA ILE A 177 11.92 12.52 -7.46
C ILE A 177 12.62 13.42 -8.47
N GLU A 178 12.70 14.72 -8.19
CA GLU A 178 13.22 15.69 -9.15
C GLU A 178 14.68 15.39 -9.53
N ASP A 179 15.51 15.02 -8.55
CA ASP A 179 16.90 14.66 -8.77
C ASP A 179 17.05 13.37 -9.59
N ALA A 180 16.09 12.46 -9.48
CA ALA A 180 16.07 11.19 -10.19
C ALA A 180 15.41 11.25 -11.58
N LEU A 181 14.78 12.36 -11.95
CA LEU A 181 14.15 12.49 -13.27
C LEU A 181 15.20 12.62 -14.38
N ASP A 182 15.03 11.82 -15.43
CA ASP A 182 15.82 11.93 -16.66
C ASP A 182 15.66 13.34 -17.26
N PRO A 183 16.74 14.00 -17.75
CA PRO A 183 16.65 15.31 -18.38
C PRO A 183 15.64 15.40 -19.52
N THR A 184 15.48 14.33 -20.30
CA THR A 184 14.48 14.24 -21.37
C THR A 184 13.07 14.28 -20.82
N ILE A 185 12.83 13.64 -19.67
CA ILE A 185 11.53 13.66 -18.99
C ILE A 185 11.25 15.03 -18.39
N LYS A 186 12.25 15.74 -17.86
CA LYS A 186 12.08 17.14 -17.42
C LYS A 186 11.66 18.05 -18.59
N ASP A 187 12.30 17.90 -19.75
CA ASP A 187 11.96 18.65 -20.97
C ASP A 187 10.60 18.24 -21.58
N LYS A 188 10.22 16.96 -21.44
CA LYS A 188 9.01 16.37 -22.03
C LYS A 188 8.00 15.92 -20.99
N VAL A 189 7.87 16.66 -19.89
CA VAL A 189 7.05 16.21 -18.75
C VAL A 189 5.60 15.94 -19.14
N SER A 190 5.01 16.72 -20.05
CA SER A 190 3.63 16.53 -20.51
C SER A 190 3.45 15.21 -21.27
N PHE A 191 4.48 14.75 -22.00
CA PHE A 191 4.46 13.45 -22.67
C PHE A 191 4.58 12.32 -21.64
N PHE A 192 5.46 12.51 -20.65
CA PHE A 192 5.67 11.54 -19.59
C PHE A 192 4.43 11.40 -18.70
N ILE A 193 3.72 12.48 -18.39
CA ILE A 193 2.46 12.46 -17.62
C ILE A 193 1.39 11.69 -18.39
N ASP A 194 1.24 11.94 -19.70
CA ASP A 194 0.28 11.18 -20.52
C ASP A 194 0.62 9.68 -20.52
N TYR A 195 1.90 9.34 -20.64
CA TYR A 195 2.36 7.95 -20.54
C TYR A 195 2.09 7.35 -19.15
N LEU A 196 2.45 8.07 -18.09
CA LEU A 196 2.23 7.66 -16.71
C LEU A 196 0.75 7.36 -16.45
N MET A 197 -0.14 8.21 -16.95
CA MET A 197 -1.56 8.09 -16.67
C MET A 197 -2.27 7.07 -17.56
N GLU A 198 -1.93 6.99 -18.85
CA GLU A 198 -2.65 6.16 -19.83
C GLU A 198 -1.96 4.81 -20.10
N LYS A 199 -0.63 4.72 -19.91
CA LYS A 199 0.20 3.56 -20.30
C LYS A 199 0.79 2.78 -19.16
N VAL A 200 0.89 3.34 -17.95
CA VAL A 200 1.16 2.52 -16.77
C VAL A 200 -0.12 1.81 -16.37
N GLN A 201 -0.05 0.47 -16.35
CA GLN A 201 -1.20 -0.40 -16.14
C GLN A 201 -0.99 -1.33 -14.94
N LEU A 202 -2.09 -1.65 -14.28
CA LEU A 202 -2.14 -2.63 -13.20
C LEU A 202 -3.28 -3.62 -13.42
N ILE A 203 -3.18 -4.79 -12.79
CA ILE A 203 -4.28 -5.75 -12.71
C ILE A 203 -5.00 -5.54 -11.38
N ASP A 204 -6.26 -5.16 -11.45
CA ASP A 204 -7.15 -5.09 -10.30
C ASP A 204 -7.87 -6.43 -10.15
N ILE A 205 -7.54 -7.12 -9.06
CA ILE A 205 -8.16 -8.36 -8.62
C ILE A 205 -9.29 -7.97 -7.67
N SER A 206 -10.46 -7.71 -8.24
CA SER A 206 -11.65 -7.31 -7.48
C SER A 206 -12.42 -8.54 -6.99
N VAL A 207 -12.81 -8.52 -5.71
CA VAL A 207 -13.59 -9.59 -5.08
C VAL A 207 -14.76 -9.04 -4.25
N SER A 208 -15.67 -9.94 -3.85
CA SER A 208 -16.97 -9.57 -3.29
C SER A 208 -16.94 -8.95 -1.88
N SER A 209 -15.86 -9.13 -1.11
CA SER A 209 -15.76 -8.61 0.26
C SER A 209 -14.31 -8.49 0.71
N GLU A 210 -14.06 -7.72 1.78
CA GLU A 210 -12.73 -7.60 2.37
C GLU A 210 -12.19 -8.93 2.90
N SER A 211 -13.04 -9.77 3.49
CA SER A 211 -12.62 -11.11 3.97
C SER A 211 -12.19 -12.02 2.82
N GLU A 212 -12.90 -11.97 1.68
CA GLU A 212 -12.51 -12.66 0.46
C GLU A 212 -11.18 -12.13 -0.08
N ALA A 213 -11.00 -10.82 -0.06
CA ALA A 213 -9.80 -10.15 -0.56
C ALA A 213 -8.58 -10.53 0.28
N HIS A 214 -8.76 -10.55 1.61
CA HIS A 214 -7.73 -11.03 2.53
C HIS A 214 -7.35 -12.48 2.22
N ARG A 215 -8.32 -13.38 2.01
CA ARG A 215 -8.01 -14.77 1.65
C ARG A 215 -7.25 -14.89 0.32
N VAL A 216 -7.65 -14.13 -0.70
CA VAL A 216 -6.93 -14.09 -1.99
C VAL A 216 -5.50 -13.59 -1.78
N PHE A 217 -5.33 -12.54 -1.00
CA PHE A 217 -4.03 -11.98 -0.64
C PHE A 217 -3.13 -13.00 0.07
N VAL A 218 -3.63 -13.71 1.09
CA VAL A 218 -2.87 -14.77 1.77
C VAL A 218 -2.49 -15.88 0.80
N THR A 219 -3.42 -16.32 -0.03
CA THR A 219 -3.18 -17.41 -1.00
C THR A 219 -2.15 -17.01 -2.07
N MET A 220 -2.13 -15.74 -2.48
CA MET A 220 -1.20 -15.21 -3.48
C MET A 220 0.21 -15.03 -2.91
N ASN A 221 0.33 -14.55 -1.67
CA ASN A 221 1.61 -14.38 -0.97
C ASN A 221 2.17 -15.69 -0.39
N ASP A 222 1.34 -16.72 -0.19
CA ASP A 222 1.78 -18.04 0.27
C ASP A 222 2.75 -18.74 -0.71
N ARG A 223 2.93 -18.19 -1.92
CA ARG A 223 3.80 -18.74 -2.98
C ARG A 223 4.96 -17.82 -3.40
N GLY A 224 5.11 -16.62 -2.83
CA GLY A 224 6.21 -15.68 -3.14
C GLY A 224 6.38 -14.59 -2.07
N LEU A 225 7.65 -14.15 -1.86
CA LEU A 225 8.14 -13.17 -0.86
C LEU A 225 7.19 -12.95 0.35
N ARG A 226 7.35 -13.84 1.34
CA ARG A 226 6.41 -14.07 2.43
C ARG A 226 6.17 -12.82 3.27
N LEU A 227 4.89 -12.47 3.44
CA LEU A 227 4.44 -11.78 4.64
C LEU A 227 4.86 -12.63 5.86
N GLY A 228 5.40 -12.01 6.90
CA GLY A 228 5.65 -12.74 8.14
C GLY A 228 4.34 -13.33 8.67
N ALA A 229 4.44 -14.49 9.30
CA ALA A 229 3.30 -15.17 9.91
C ALA A 229 2.58 -14.25 10.93
N ILE A 230 3.28 -13.28 11.50
CA ILE A 230 2.75 -12.33 12.47
C ILE A 230 1.79 -11.34 11.84
N GLU A 231 2.06 -10.84 10.63
CA GLU A 231 1.17 -9.90 9.98
C GLU A 231 -0.04 -10.58 9.36
N LEU A 232 0.08 -11.84 8.93
CA LEU A 232 -1.06 -12.67 8.55
C LEU A 232 -2.00 -12.87 9.73
N LEU A 233 -1.45 -13.21 10.91
CA LEU A 233 -2.23 -13.34 12.14
C LEU A 233 -2.91 -12.01 12.52
N LYS A 234 -2.17 -10.89 12.48
CA LYS A 234 -2.71 -9.56 12.76
C LYS A 234 -3.89 -9.23 11.85
N GLY A 235 -3.71 -9.41 10.53
CA GLY A 235 -4.75 -9.14 9.54
C GLY A 235 -6.01 -9.95 9.80
N TYR A 236 -5.84 -11.24 10.12
CA TYR A 236 -6.96 -12.11 10.46
C TYR A 236 -7.71 -11.64 11.72
N ILE A 237 -7.01 -11.36 12.83
CA ILE A 237 -7.63 -10.91 14.09
C ILE A 237 -8.39 -9.60 13.88
N LEU A 238 -7.74 -8.60 13.29
CA LEU A 238 -8.36 -7.29 13.06
C LEU A 238 -9.55 -7.37 12.10
N SER A 239 -9.51 -8.25 11.09
CA SER A 239 -10.65 -8.45 10.17
C SER A 239 -11.92 -9.03 10.83
N ARG A 240 -11.81 -9.52 12.07
CA ARG A 240 -12.95 -10.02 12.87
C ARG A 240 -13.57 -8.95 13.76
N ILE A 241 -12.91 -7.79 13.92
CA ILE A 241 -13.42 -6.68 14.71
C ILE A 241 -14.36 -5.86 13.80
N THR A 242 -15.64 -5.79 14.17
CA THR A 242 -16.65 -5.08 13.38
C THR A 242 -16.71 -3.60 13.68
N ASP A 243 -16.30 -3.19 14.88
CA ASP A 243 -16.26 -1.79 15.28
C ASP A 243 -14.94 -1.13 14.81
N PRO A 244 -15.00 -0.02 14.05
CA PRO A 244 -13.81 0.65 13.54
C PRO A 244 -12.89 1.25 14.63
N GLU A 245 -13.47 1.77 15.71
CA GLU A 245 -12.71 2.40 16.80
C GLU A 245 -11.93 1.32 17.57
N ASP A 246 -12.60 0.22 17.94
CA ASP A 246 -11.97 -0.95 18.56
C ASP A 246 -10.86 -1.54 17.67
N SER A 247 -11.10 -1.62 16.35
CA SER A 247 -10.09 -2.15 15.41
C SER A 247 -8.86 -1.25 15.35
N GLN A 248 -9.04 0.07 15.43
CA GLN A 248 -7.94 1.03 15.41
C GLN A 248 -7.15 1.00 16.71
N GLU A 249 -7.82 0.96 17.87
CA GLU A 249 -7.17 0.82 19.17
C GLU A 249 -6.37 -0.48 19.26
N CYS A 250 -6.97 -1.60 18.84
CA CYS A 250 -6.29 -2.90 18.81
C CYS A 250 -5.06 -2.87 17.90
N HIS A 251 -5.16 -2.23 16.72
CA HIS A 251 -4.01 -2.06 15.83
C HIS A 251 -2.88 -1.28 16.52
N GLN A 252 -3.19 -0.18 17.20
CA GLN A 252 -2.19 0.67 17.84
C GLN A 252 -1.47 -0.08 18.96
N GLU A 253 -2.21 -0.77 19.83
CA GLU A 253 -1.62 -1.57 20.91
C GLU A 253 -0.83 -2.78 20.38
N TRP A 254 -1.28 -3.40 19.27
CA TRP A 254 -0.51 -4.42 18.58
C TRP A 254 0.83 -3.88 18.09
N VAL A 255 0.85 -2.76 17.35
CA VAL A 255 2.08 -2.17 16.80
C VAL A 255 3.06 -1.81 17.91
N LYS A 256 2.56 -1.16 18.97
CA LYS A 256 3.34 -0.77 20.15
C LYS A 256 3.96 -1.97 20.87
N THR A 257 3.16 -3.02 21.10
CA THR A 257 3.65 -4.25 21.76
C THR A 257 4.69 -4.96 20.89
N MET A 258 4.41 -5.16 19.59
CA MET A 258 5.35 -5.86 18.70
C MET A 258 6.64 -5.07 18.48
N SER A 259 6.58 -3.73 18.46
CA SER A 259 7.80 -2.91 18.39
C SER A 259 8.70 -3.14 19.61
N LYS A 260 8.14 -3.10 20.83
CA LYS A 260 8.91 -3.35 22.07
C LYS A 260 9.56 -4.72 22.10
N LEU A 261 8.92 -5.73 21.53
CA LEU A 261 9.50 -7.08 21.43
C LEU A 261 10.68 -7.09 20.47
N ARG A 262 10.55 -6.43 19.31
CA ARG A 262 11.63 -6.31 18.31
C ARG A 262 12.83 -5.49 18.78
N ASP A 263 12.61 -4.50 19.64
CA ASP A 263 13.69 -3.68 20.20
C ASP A 263 14.67 -4.51 21.05
N ASN A 264 14.21 -5.62 21.63
CA ASN A 264 15.03 -6.51 22.45
C ASN A 264 15.61 -7.69 21.65
N ASP A 265 14.85 -8.20 20.67
CA ASP A 265 15.24 -9.31 19.80
C ASP A 265 14.56 -9.12 18.44
N PRO A 266 15.31 -9.03 17.31
CA PRO A 266 14.73 -8.85 15.98
C PRO A 266 13.62 -9.86 15.61
N GLU A 267 13.64 -11.07 16.18
CA GLU A 267 12.63 -12.13 15.98
C GLU A 267 11.69 -12.31 17.20
N GLY A 268 11.79 -11.40 18.17
CA GLY A 268 11.13 -11.50 19.47
C GLY A 268 9.60 -11.48 19.38
N ASP A 269 9.04 -10.78 18.40
CA ASP A 269 7.60 -10.72 18.16
C ASP A 269 7.05 -12.07 17.69
N SER A 270 7.68 -12.69 16.70
CA SER A 270 7.29 -14.01 16.21
C SER A 270 7.54 -15.12 17.24
N LEU A 271 8.60 -15.01 18.05
CA LEU A 271 8.89 -15.96 19.12
C LEU A 271 7.85 -15.86 20.25
N PHE A 272 7.50 -14.64 20.64
CA PHE A 272 6.48 -14.39 21.67
C PHE A 272 5.13 -15.00 21.28
N ILE A 273 4.62 -14.71 20.07
CA ILE A 273 3.33 -15.23 19.60
C ILE A 273 3.32 -16.76 19.60
N ARG A 274 4.40 -17.38 19.09
CA ARG A 274 4.54 -18.84 19.06
C ARG A 274 4.47 -19.44 20.46
N ASN A 275 5.20 -18.86 21.41
CA ASN A 275 5.24 -19.34 22.78
C ASN A 275 3.92 -19.10 23.52
N LEU A 276 3.28 -17.95 23.29
CA LEU A 276 1.98 -17.63 23.86
C LEU A 276 0.92 -18.64 23.40
N LEU A 277 0.84 -18.89 22.09
CA LEU A 277 -0.14 -19.82 21.52
C LEU A 277 0.07 -21.25 22.04
N ARG A 278 1.33 -21.68 22.14
CA ARG A 278 1.69 -22.97 22.74
C ARG A 278 1.30 -23.07 24.21
N ALA A 279 1.64 -22.06 25.00
CA ALA A 279 1.42 -22.08 26.44
C ALA A 279 -0.06 -22.03 26.81
N LYS A 280 -0.89 -21.37 25.99
CA LYS A 280 -2.29 -21.13 26.30
C LYS A 280 -3.25 -22.10 25.63
N TRP A 281 -2.98 -22.52 24.39
CA TRP A 281 -3.98 -23.21 23.57
C TRP A 281 -3.47 -24.45 22.81
N ALA A 282 -2.18 -24.77 22.83
CA ALA A 282 -1.71 -26.03 22.25
C ALA A 282 -2.01 -27.21 23.18
N ILE A 283 -2.62 -28.26 22.63
CA ILE A 283 -3.03 -29.46 23.39
C ILE A 283 -2.26 -30.68 22.91
N THR A 284 -2.09 -30.81 21.59
CA THR A 284 -1.58 -32.03 20.95
C THR A 284 -0.11 -31.91 20.53
N ILE A 285 0.65 -32.98 20.71
CA ILE A 285 2.03 -33.13 20.23
C ILE A 285 2.08 -34.20 19.14
N ARG A 286 3.02 -34.11 18.18
CA ARG A 286 3.26 -35.20 17.22
C ARG A 286 3.61 -36.51 17.96
N GLY A 287 3.04 -37.60 17.47
CA GLY A 287 3.34 -38.94 17.97
C GLY A 287 4.78 -39.38 17.68
N LYS A 288 5.20 -40.49 18.30
CA LYS A 288 6.60 -40.97 18.24
C LYS A 288 6.91 -41.84 17.01
N ASN A 289 5.91 -42.19 16.21
CA ASN A 289 6.09 -43.07 15.05
C ASN A 289 6.38 -42.27 13.78
N LYS A 290 7.07 -42.92 12.85
CA LYS A 290 7.39 -42.33 11.55
C LYS A 290 6.10 -42.17 10.73
N GLY A 291 5.74 -40.92 10.43
CA GLY A 291 4.54 -40.58 9.66
C GLY A 291 3.37 -40.04 10.49
N ASP A 292 3.52 -39.93 11.82
CA ASP A 292 2.49 -39.35 12.68
C ASP A 292 2.21 -37.89 12.30
N GLU A 293 0.92 -37.53 12.30
CA GLU A 293 0.48 -36.17 11.97
C GLU A 293 1.05 -35.14 12.95
N ALA A 294 1.26 -33.92 12.45
CA ALA A 294 1.72 -32.81 13.27
C ALA A 294 0.66 -32.42 14.32
N GLY A 295 1.04 -32.39 15.59
CA GLY A 295 0.21 -31.85 16.67
C GLY A 295 0.19 -30.32 16.66
N ASP A 296 -0.58 -29.72 17.58
CA ASP A 296 -0.66 -28.27 17.78
C ASP A 296 0.73 -27.65 18.01
N PHE A 297 1.57 -28.27 18.83
CA PHE A 297 2.91 -27.74 19.13
C PHE A 297 3.80 -27.65 17.88
N ASP A 298 3.70 -28.62 16.97
CA ASP A 298 4.42 -28.65 15.70
C ASP A 298 3.80 -27.65 14.70
N LYS A 299 2.47 -27.65 14.56
CA LYS A 299 1.74 -26.75 13.66
C LYS A 299 1.95 -25.28 14.01
N ILE A 300 1.95 -24.93 15.30
CA ILE A 300 2.24 -23.56 15.77
C ILE A 300 3.70 -23.18 15.50
N ASN A 301 4.63 -24.14 15.56
CA ASN A 301 6.03 -23.88 15.24
C ASN A 301 6.21 -23.44 13.79
N ASP A 302 5.51 -24.16 12.91
CA ASP A 302 5.72 -24.08 11.47
C ASP A 302 4.89 -22.93 10.87
N ALA A 303 3.62 -22.79 11.29
CA ALA A 303 2.69 -21.80 10.77
C ALA A 303 1.57 -21.46 11.77
N TYR A 304 1.91 -20.73 12.84
CA TYR A 304 0.94 -20.37 13.89
C TYR A 304 -0.30 -19.58 13.41
N HIS A 305 -0.18 -18.76 12.37
CA HIS A 305 -1.30 -18.03 11.80
C HIS A 305 -2.37 -18.96 11.20
N ARG A 306 -1.95 -20.00 10.48
CA ARG A 306 -2.88 -21.01 9.92
C ARG A 306 -3.52 -21.82 11.02
N TRP A 307 -2.72 -22.26 11.99
CA TRP A 307 -3.23 -23.00 13.14
C TRP A 307 -4.31 -22.19 13.90
N PHE A 308 -4.07 -20.89 14.10
CA PHE A 308 -5.02 -19.99 14.75
C PHE A 308 -6.30 -19.81 13.93
N GLU A 309 -6.18 -19.59 12.62
CA GLU A 309 -7.32 -19.48 11.72
C GLU A 309 -8.16 -20.77 11.68
N ASP A 310 -7.53 -21.93 11.59
CA ASP A 310 -8.21 -23.22 11.59
C ASP A 310 -8.97 -23.44 12.91
N LYS A 311 -8.34 -23.16 14.06
CA LYS A 311 -8.97 -23.34 15.39
C LYS A 311 -10.12 -22.37 15.65
N THR A 312 -10.06 -21.16 15.10
CA THR A 312 -11.16 -20.21 15.21
C THR A 312 -12.32 -20.58 14.27
N ARG A 313 -12.06 -21.18 13.11
CA ARG A 313 -13.10 -21.68 12.18
C ARG A 313 -13.81 -22.94 12.69
N GLU A 314 -13.10 -23.83 13.39
CA GLU A 314 -13.67 -25.04 14.00
C GLU A 314 -14.66 -24.75 15.16
N GLY A 315 -14.83 -23.48 15.56
CA GLY A 315 -15.68 -23.10 16.69
C GLY A 315 -15.15 -23.58 18.04
N ALA A 316 -13.91 -24.09 18.07
CA ALA A 316 -13.35 -24.85 19.18
C ALA A 316 -12.90 -23.98 20.37
N ASN A 317 -12.80 -22.65 20.21
CA ASN A 317 -12.49 -21.77 21.34
C ASN A 317 -12.96 -20.33 21.10
N LYS A 318 -14.10 -19.95 21.70
CA LYS A 318 -14.55 -18.55 21.77
C LYS A 318 -13.59 -17.65 22.54
N SER A 319 -12.63 -18.21 23.28
CA SER A 319 -11.61 -17.47 24.04
C SER A 319 -10.38 -17.06 23.20
N LEU A 320 -10.32 -17.43 21.92
CA LEU A 320 -9.18 -17.11 21.03
C LEU A 320 -9.33 -15.75 20.34
N ILE A 321 -10.57 -15.28 20.14
CA ILE A 321 -10.89 -13.99 19.49
C ILE A 321 -11.14 -12.95 20.57
#